data_AF-A0A352HSI9-F1
#
_entry.id   AF-A0A352HSI9-F1
#
_cell.length_a   1.000
_cell.length_b   1.000
_cell.length_c   1.000
_cell.angle_alpha   90.00
_cell.angle_beta   90.00
_cell.angle_gamma   90.00
#
_symmetry.space_group_name_H-M   'P 1'
#
loop_
_entity.id
_entity.type
_entity.pdbx_description
1 polymer ?
#
loop_
_entity_poly.entity_id
_entity_poly.type
_entity_poly.pdbx_seq_one_letter_code
_entity_poly.pdbx_strand_id
1 'polypeptide(L)'
;MRKEILEALTAKFQGVSASILGRIADKLAKTATTPEQVKTAVEGMTLQQVIESYGDSRATEASNTARENAVKDYESRYGLKDGAKTAASNAGGAAATATGDNGNGGESEPPAWAKAMMERLDRMETAKTAESRRQQLDAVTSKLPEPLRKAYARIPLDNCKDEEFSSMLAESTTEVEGIAADTAARGGVFGKPTAATGAAKTDELTKEQLDAIAHREGVPGKDGQPF
;
A
#
# COMPACT_ATOMS: atom_id res chain seq x y z
N MET A 1 -12.55 -37.20 -21.86
CA MET A 1 -11.73 -36.11 -22.42
C MET A 1 -11.69 -34.86 -21.54
N ARG A 2 -12.72 -33.99 -21.51
CA ARG A 2 -12.70 -32.79 -20.63
C ARG A 2 -12.39 -33.10 -19.15
N LYS A 3 -13.04 -34.13 -18.60
CA LYS A 3 -12.85 -34.54 -17.19
C LYS A 3 -11.41 -35.00 -16.91
N GLU A 4 -10.84 -35.81 -17.81
CA GLU A 4 -9.44 -36.27 -17.73
C GLU A 4 -8.44 -35.13 -17.86
N ILE A 5 -8.70 -34.15 -18.76
CA ILE A 5 -7.88 -32.95 -18.89
C ILE A 5 -7.90 -32.13 -17.60
N LEU A 6 -9.09 -31.94 -17.01
CA LEU A 6 -9.24 -31.16 -15.78
C LEU A 6 -8.50 -31.81 -14.61
N GLU A 7 -8.60 -33.13 -14.47
CA GLU A 7 -7.90 -33.88 -13.44
C GLU A 7 -6.37 -33.78 -13.59
N ALA A 8 -5.86 -33.95 -14.81
CA ALA A 8 -4.44 -33.79 -15.12
C ALA A 8 -3.94 -32.34 -14.88
N LEU A 9 -4.75 -31.34 -15.23
CA LEU A 9 -4.45 -29.93 -14.95
C LEU A 9 -4.45 -29.61 -13.45
N THR A 10 -5.37 -30.20 -12.69
CA THR A 10 -5.47 -30.00 -11.24
C THR A 10 -4.29 -30.62 -10.51
N ALA A 11 -3.83 -31.79 -10.96
CA ALA A 11 -2.64 -32.43 -10.44
C ALA A 11 -1.36 -31.61 -10.71
N LYS A 12 -1.25 -31.00 -11.90
CA LYS A 12 -0.10 -30.20 -12.33
C LYS A 12 -0.06 -28.79 -11.73
N PHE A 13 -1.20 -28.13 -11.61
CA PHE A 13 -1.32 -26.74 -11.16
C PHE A 13 -2.05 -26.65 -9.81
N GLN A 14 -1.40 -27.17 -8.78
CA GLN A 14 -1.91 -27.10 -7.41
C GLN A 14 -2.03 -25.64 -6.95
N GLY A 15 -3.18 -25.28 -6.37
CA GLY A 15 -3.47 -23.90 -5.92
C GLY A 15 -4.16 -23.02 -6.95
N VAL A 16 -4.37 -23.47 -8.19
CA VAL A 16 -5.18 -22.76 -9.19
C VAL A 16 -6.67 -23.12 -9.02
N SER A 17 -7.55 -22.13 -9.12
CA SER A 17 -8.99 -22.33 -8.95
C SER A 17 -9.58 -23.28 -10.02
N ALA A 18 -10.49 -24.16 -9.59
CA ALA A 18 -11.11 -25.17 -10.45
C ALA A 18 -11.92 -24.58 -11.63
N SER A 19 -12.48 -23.37 -11.49
CA SER A 19 -13.20 -22.69 -12.57
C SER A 19 -12.27 -22.33 -13.75
N ILE A 20 -11.04 -21.93 -13.44
CA ILE A 20 -10.04 -21.54 -14.44
C ILE A 20 -9.46 -22.76 -15.12
N LEU A 21 -9.09 -23.78 -14.35
CA LEU A 21 -8.69 -25.08 -14.91
C LEU A 21 -9.82 -25.70 -15.75
N GLY A 22 -11.07 -25.52 -15.34
CA GLY A 22 -12.25 -25.95 -16.10
C GLY A 22 -12.36 -25.27 -17.45
N ARG A 23 -12.17 -23.95 -17.53
CA ARG A 23 -12.18 -23.20 -18.80
C ARG A 23 -11.05 -23.61 -19.74
N ILE A 24 -9.87 -23.86 -19.18
CA ILE A 24 -8.73 -24.32 -19.97
C ILE A 24 -8.98 -25.75 -20.46
N ALA A 25 -9.55 -26.61 -19.61
CA ALA A 25 -10.01 -27.94 -20.02
C ALA A 25 -11.08 -27.88 -21.12
N ASP A 26 -11.99 -26.91 -21.10
CA ASP A 26 -12.97 -26.68 -22.17
C ASP A 26 -12.33 -26.24 -23.49
N LYS A 27 -11.28 -25.42 -23.45
CA LYS A 27 -10.52 -25.02 -24.64
C LYS A 27 -9.70 -26.19 -25.19
N LEU A 28 -9.04 -26.95 -24.31
CA LEU A 28 -8.22 -28.12 -24.67
C LEU A 28 -9.05 -29.31 -25.15
N ALA A 29 -10.24 -29.54 -24.58
CA ALA A 29 -11.11 -30.65 -25.00
C ALA A 29 -11.64 -30.51 -26.43
N LYS A 30 -11.54 -29.32 -27.03
CA LYS A 30 -11.90 -29.08 -28.44
C LYS A 30 -10.81 -29.52 -29.41
N THR A 31 -9.56 -29.60 -28.96
CA THR A 31 -8.40 -29.89 -29.81
C THR A 31 -7.71 -31.20 -29.46
N ALA A 32 -7.74 -31.61 -28.18
CA ALA A 32 -7.25 -32.89 -27.70
C ALA A 32 -8.40 -33.89 -27.61
N THR A 33 -8.49 -34.77 -28.61
CA THR A 33 -9.55 -35.80 -28.70
C THR A 33 -9.06 -37.19 -28.30
N THR A 34 -7.74 -37.38 -28.11
CA THR A 34 -7.14 -38.63 -27.62
C THR A 34 -6.40 -38.45 -26.29
N PRO A 35 -6.24 -39.52 -25.47
CA PRO A 35 -5.54 -39.45 -24.19
C PRO A 35 -4.08 -38.97 -24.30
N GLU A 36 -3.38 -39.34 -25.37
CA GLU A 36 -1.99 -38.95 -25.63
C GLU A 36 -1.86 -37.46 -25.96
N GLN A 37 -2.83 -36.92 -26.69
CA GLN A 37 -2.93 -35.48 -26.97
C GLN A 37 -3.24 -34.70 -25.69
N VAL A 38 -4.10 -35.24 -24.82
CA VAL A 38 -4.39 -34.63 -23.51
C VAL A 38 -3.12 -34.52 -22.67
N LYS A 39 -2.36 -35.62 -22.57
CA LYS A 39 -1.11 -35.62 -21.80
C LYS A 39 -0.11 -34.61 -22.35
N THR A 40 0.11 -34.62 -23.66
CA THR A 40 1.04 -33.70 -24.33
C THR A 40 0.60 -32.23 -24.18
N ALA A 41 -0.69 -31.94 -24.32
CA ALA A 41 -1.21 -30.59 -24.22
C ALA A 41 -1.18 -30.05 -22.79
N VAL A 42 -1.47 -30.90 -21.79
CA VAL A 42 -1.35 -30.54 -20.37
C VAL A 42 0.11 -30.36 -19.98
N GLU A 43 1.02 -31.20 -20.49
CA GLU A 43 2.47 -31.08 -20.26
C GLU A 43 3.08 -29.83 -20.89
N GLY A 44 2.65 -29.46 -22.11
CA GLY A 44 3.08 -28.24 -22.79
C GLY A 44 2.51 -26.95 -22.19
N MET A 45 1.53 -27.04 -21.29
CA MET A 45 0.90 -25.86 -20.69
C MET A 45 1.79 -25.22 -19.63
N THR A 46 1.93 -23.88 -19.71
CA THR A 46 2.74 -23.09 -18.79
C THR A 46 1.88 -22.29 -17.82
N LEU A 47 2.46 -21.91 -16.68
CA LEU A 47 1.78 -21.06 -15.67
C LEU A 47 1.39 -19.69 -16.25
N GLN A 48 2.16 -19.15 -17.19
CA GLN A 48 1.85 -17.89 -17.86
C GLN A 48 0.56 -17.97 -18.68
N GLN A 49 0.34 -19.06 -19.42
CA GLN A 49 -0.91 -19.29 -20.16
C GLN A 49 -2.12 -19.44 -19.23
N VAL A 50 -1.91 -20.02 -18.03
CA VAL A 50 -2.96 -20.09 -17.00
C VAL A 50 -3.32 -18.69 -16.50
N ILE A 51 -2.33 -17.83 -16.27
CA ILE A 51 -2.52 -16.43 -15.84
C ILE A 51 -3.22 -15.61 -16.94
N GLU A 52 -2.81 -15.75 -18.20
CA GLU A 52 -3.48 -15.09 -19.33
C GLU A 52 -4.94 -15.54 -19.46
N SER A 53 -5.21 -16.84 -19.30
CA SER A 53 -6.59 -17.35 -19.29
C SER A 53 -7.41 -16.83 -18.10
N TYR A 54 -6.77 -16.49 -16.98
CA TYR A 54 -7.42 -15.84 -15.85
C TYR A 54 -7.80 -14.39 -16.16
N GLY A 55 -6.89 -13.66 -16.81
CA GLY A 55 -7.13 -12.29 -17.28
C GLY A 55 -8.30 -12.22 -18.28
N ASP A 56 -8.28 -13.09 -19.28
CA ASP A 56 -9.36 -13.24 -20.29
C ASP A 56 -10.72 -13.53 -19.64
N SER A 57 -10.73 -14.42 -18.64
CA SER A 57 -11.93 -14.76 -17.89
C SER A 57 -12.51 -13.56 -17.15
N ARG A 58 -11.69 -12.78 -16.46
CA ARG A 58 -12.14 -11.62 -15.70
C ARG A 58 -12.67 -10.51 -16.63
N ALA A 59 -12.00 -10.27 -17.75
CA ALA A 59 -12.45 -9.31 -18.74
C ALA A 59 -13.80 -9.70 -19.37
N THR A 60 -13.98 -10.99 -19.68
CA THR A 60 -15.22 -11.51 -20.24
C THR A 60 -16.37 -11.47 -19.22
N GLU A 61 -16.13 -11.85 -17.96
CA GLU A 61 -17.13 -11.76 -16.89
C GLU A 61 -17.56 -10.32 -16.63
N ALA A 62 -16.62 -9.38 -16.60
CA ALA A 62 -16.91 -7.96 -16.47
C ALA A 62 -17.77 -7.45 -17.64
N SER A 63 -17.42 -7.81 -18.87
CA SER A 63 -18.14 -7.40 -20.07
C SER A 63 -19.56 -7.98 -20.12
N ASN A 64 -19.73 -9.25 -19.75
CA ASN A 64 -21.05 -9.88 -19.68
C ASN A 64 -21.93 -9.27 -18.60
N THR A 65 -21.37 -8.98 -17.43
CA THR A 65 -22.09 -8.33 -16.33
C THR A 65 -22.52 -6.92 -16.74
N ALA A 66 -21.64 -6.16 -17.40
CA ALA A 66 -21.97 -4.84 -17.93
C ALA A 66 -23.11 -4.91 -18.96
N ARG A 67 -23.06 -5.88 -19.88
CA ARG A 67 -24.12 -6.09 -20.88
C ARG A 67 -25.45 -6.48 -20.22
N GLU A 68 -25.43 -7.40 -19.26
CA GLU A 68 -26.63 -7.83 -18.54
C GLU A 68 -27.27 -6.69 -17.76
N ASN A 69 -26.45 -5.88 -17.06
CA ASN A 69 -26.94 -4.72 -16.34
C ASN A 69 -27.51 -3.65 -17.27
N ALA A 70 -26.88 -3.42 -18.42
CA ALA A 70 -27.40 -2.50 -19.44
C ALA A 70 -28.75 -2.97 -20.00
N VAL A 71 -28.92 -4.27 -20.23
CA VAL A 71 -30.21 -4.85 -20.65
C VAL A 71 -31.26 -4.69 -19.56
N LYS A 72 -30.94 -4.99 -18.30
CA LYS A 72 -31.87 -4.83 -17.17
C LYS A 72 -32.31 -3.38 -16.97
N ASP A 73 -31.38 -2.44 -17.04
CA ASP A 73 -31.66 -1.01 -16.94
C ASP A 73 -32.58 -0.56 -18.09
N TYR A 74 -32.30 -0.98 -19.33
CA TYR A 74 -33.15 -0.71 -20.48
C TYR A 74 -34.56 -1.33 -20.32
N GLU A 75 -34.64 -2.62 -19.99
CA GLU A 75 -35.89 -3.33 -19.78
C GLU A 75 -36.76 -2.67 -18.70
N SER A 76 -36.13 -2.24 -17.59
CA SER A 76 -36.80 -1.49 -16.51
C SER A 76 -37.35 -0.14 -17.01
N ARG A 77 -36.54 0.65 -17.72
CA ARG A 77 -36.92 2.00 -18.21
C ARG A 77 -38.10 1.97 -19.18
N TYR A 78 -38.21 0.91 -19.98
CA TYR A 78 -39.18 0.82 -21.05
C TYR A 78 -40.29 -0.23 -20.80
N GLY A 79 -40.31 -0.84 -19.60
CA GLY A 79 -41.32 -1.83 -19.21
C GLY A 79 -41.28 -3.12 -20.05
N LEU A 80 -40.09 -3.52 -20.50
CA LEU A 80 -39.85 -4.78 -21.21
C LEU A 80 -39.37 -5.85 -20.24
N LYS A 81 -39.50 -7.11 -20.66
CA LYS A 81 -38.84 -8.26 -20.05
C LYS A 81 -38.51 -9.26 -21.14
N ASP A 82 -37.26 -9.68 -21.21
CA ASP A 82 -36.73 -10.53 -22.29
C ASP A 82 -37.03 -9.94 -23.69
N GLY A 83 -36.95 -8.61 -23.82
CA GLY A 83 -37.30 -7.89 -25.05
C GLY A 83 -38.79 -7.86 -25.42
N ALA A 84 -39.69 -8.41 -24.59
CA ALA A 84 -41.13 -8.38 -24.80
C ALA A 84 -41.81 -7.34 -23.89
N LYS A 85 -42.85 -6.67 -24.41
CA LYS A 85 -43.61 -5.67 -23.64
C LYS A 85 -44.43 -6.36 -22.54
N THR A 86 -44.31 -5.88 -21.31
CA THR A 86 -45.09 -6.43 -20.20
C THR A 86 -46.48 -5.78 -20.11
N ALA A 87 -47.50 -6.53 -19.69
CA ALA A 87 -48.90 -6.10 -19.65
C ALA A 87 -49.21 -4.93 -18.68
N ALA A 88 -48.22 -4.47 -17.91
CA ALA A 88 -48.32 -3.31 -17.02
C ALA A 88 -48.10 -1.96 -17.74
N SER A 89 -47.98 -1.94 -19.08
CA SER A 89 -47.67 -0.72 -19.84
C SER A 89 -48.92 0.00 -20.36
N ASN A 90 -49.69 0.64 -19.46
CA ASN A 90 -50.48 1.82 -19.83
C ASN A 90 -49.81 3.07 -19.26
N ALA A 91 -48.79 3.54 -19.97
CA ALA A 91 -48.28 4.91 -19.88
C ALA A 91 -47.61 5.25 -21.21
N GLY A 92 -48.41 5.69 -22.18
CA GLY A 92 -47.89 6.42 -23.33
C GLY A 92 -47.38 7.78 -22.85
N GLY A 93 -46.14 8.10 -23.20
CA GLY A 93 -45.66 9.46 -23.39
C GLY A 93 -45.92 10.45 -22.25
N ALA A 94 -45.24 10.27 -21.13
CA ALA A 94 -44.77 11.40 -20.35
C ALA A 94 -43.35 11.05 -19.90
N ALA A 95 -42.41 11.93 -20.22
CA ALA A 95 -41.13 11.98 -19.53
C ALA A 95 -41.42 12.13 -18.03
N ALA A 96 -41.56 11.01 -17.33
CA ALA A 96 -41.33 10.94 -15.91
C ALA A 96 -39.84 10.62 -15.77
N THR A 97 -39.07 11.70 -15.66
CA THR A 97 -37.76 11.75 -15.00
C THR A 97 -37.80 10.92 -13.71
N ALA A 98 -37.56 9.62 -13.82
CA ALA A 98 -36.88 8.87 -12.78
C ALA A 98 -35.40 8.96 -13.12
N THR A 99 -34.87 10.14 -12.82
CA THR A 99 -33.47 10.49 -12.76
C THR A 99 -32.72 9.43 -11.94
N GLY A 100 -31.98 8.55 -12.60
CA GLY A 100 -30.65 8.15 -12.14
C GLY A 100 -29.67 9.04 -12.89
N ASP A 101 -29.47 10.25 -12.37
CA ASP A 101 -28.60 11.28 -12.94
C ASP A 101 -27.20 10.72 -13.15
N ASN A 102 -26.77 10.63 -14.41
CA ASN A 102 -25.39 10.90 -14.75
C ASN A 102 -25.39 11.80 -15.99
N GLY A 103 -25.86 13.02 -15.77
CA GLY A 103 -25.79 14.16 -16.66
C GLY A 103 -25.69 15.46 -15.85
N ASN A 104 -24.92 15.44 -14.76
CA ASN A 104 -24.41 16.60 -14.02
C ASN A 104 -25.46 17.65 -13.59
N GLY A 105 -26.13 17.43 -12.46
CA GLY A 105 -26.72 18.54 -11.70
C GLY A 105 -27.75 18.20 -10.63
N GLY A 106 -27.41 17.42 -9.61
CA GLY A 106 -28.21 17.32 -8.37
C GLY A 106 -27.85 16.11 -7.53
N GLU A 107 -27.33 16.34 -6.32
CA GLU A 107 -26.87 15.35 -5.33
C GLU A 107 -27.88 14.20 -5.09
N SER A 108 -27.83 13.13 -5.89
CA SER A 108 -28.55 11.89 -5.62
C SER A 108 -27.62 10.96 -4.85
N GLU A 109 -27.84 10.89 -3.53
CA GLU A 109 -27.05 10.08 -2.62
C GLU A 109 -27.07 8.57 -3.01
N PRO A 110 -25.91 7.89 -3.01
CA PRO A 110 -25.83 6.47 -3.35
C PRO A 110 -26.65 5.59 -2.37
N PRO A 111 -27.14 4.41 -2.78
CA PRO A 111 -27.84 3.47 -1.90
C PRO A 111 -27.01 3.14 -0.64
N ALA A 112 -27.66 2.89 0.50
CA ALA A 112 -26.96 2.70 1.79
C ALA A 112 -25.89 1.59 1.77
N TRP A 113 -26.13 0.48 1.05
CA TRP A 113 -25.14 -0.58 0.89
C TRP A 113 -23.95 -0.16 0.02
N ALA A 114 -24.17 0.71 -0.97
CA ALA A 114 -23.13 1.24 -1.85
C ALA A 114 -22.27 2.27 -1.11
N LYS A 115 -22.89 3.13 -0.28
CA LYS A 115 -22.18 4.02 0.66
C LYS A 115 -21.31 3.22 1.63
N ALA A 116 -21.86 2.18 2.25
CA ALA A 116 -21.10 1.33 3.18
C ALA A 116 -19.93 0.60 2.50
N MET A 117 -20.08 0.22 1.23
CA MET A 117 -19.02 -0.38 0.43
C MET A 117 -17.92 0.64 0.09
N MET A 118 -18.30 1.85 -0.36
CA MET A 118 -17.36 2.94 -0.63
C MET A 118 -16.61 3.34 0.63
N GLU A 119 -17.30 3.54 1.76
CA GLU A 119 -16.67 3.86 3.04
C GLU A 119 -15.70 2.76 3.51
N ARG A 120 -16.01 1.48 3.25
CA ARG A 120 -15.09 0.37 3.54
C ARG A 120 -13.88 0.36 2.61
N LEU A 121 -14.06 0.67 1.33
CA LEU A 121 -12.98 0.79 0.36
C LEU A 121 -12.06 1.97 0.72
N ASP A 122 -12.64 3.13 0.98
CA ASP A 122 -11.92 4.34 1.41
C ASP A 122 -11.12 4.07 2.70
N ARG A 123 -11.71 3.39 3.69
CA ARG A 123 -11.00 2.96 4.91
C ARG A 123 -9.85 1.99 4.62
N MET A 124 -10.00 1.11 3.65
CA MET A 124 -8.96 0.14 3.28
C MET A 124 -7.82 0.81 2.51
N GLU A 125 -8.15 1.72 1.59
CA GLU A 125 -7.19 2.49 0.82
C GLU A 125 -6.40 3.46 1.70
N THR A 126 -7.07 4.17 2.60
CA THR A 126 -6.42 5.01 3.62
C THR A 126 -5.53 4.18 4.55
N ALA A 127 -5.99 3.03 5.06
CA ALA A 127 -5.18 2.14 5.89
C ALA A 127 -3.93 1.62 5.16
N LYS A 128 -4.08 1.17 3.90
CA LYS A 128 -2.95 0.67 3.10
C LYS A 128 -1.94 1.78 2.79
N THR A 129 -2.43 2.98 2.55
CA THR A 129 -1.60 4.17 2.29
C THR A 129 -0.86 4.57 3.56
N ALA A 130 -1.52 4.61 4.71
CA ALA A 130 -0.91 4.89 5.99
C ALA A 130 0.16 3.86 6.38
N GLU A 131 -0.09 2.57 6.12
CA GLU A 131 0.86 1.50 6.37
C GLU A 131 2.10 1.64 5.46
N SER A 132 1.91 1.90 4.17
CA SER A 132 3.01 2.16 3.23
C SER A 132 3.86 3.36 3.66
N ARG A 133 3.20 4.47 4.03
CA ARG A 133 3.86 5.67 4.55
C ARG A 133 4.62 5.41 5.85
N ARG A 134 4.05 4.59 6.75
CA ARG A 134 4.70 4.18 8.01
C ARG A 134 5.97 3.40 7.73
N GLN A 135 5.91 2.44 6.80
CA GLN A 135 7.08 1.64 6.41
C GLN A 135 8.21 2.51 5.86
N GLN A 136 7.89 3.51 5.02
CA GLN A 136 8.88 4.44 4.47
C GLN A 136 9.54 5.29 5.58
N LEU A 137 8.75 5.81 6.53
CA LEU A 137 9.28 6.58 7.65
C LEU A 137 10.11 5.71 8.61
N ASP A 138 9.69 4.46 8.87
CA ASP A 138 10.44 3.52 9.69
C ASP A 138 11.78 3.14 9.05
N ALA A 139 11.82 2.99 7.72
CA ALA A 139 13.06 2.71 6.97
C ALA A 139 14.07 3.87 7.06
N VAL A 140 13.59 5.11 7.04
CA VAL A 140 14.45 6.29 7.24
C VAL A 140 14.95 6.32 8.69
N THR A 141 14.04 6.17 9.66
CA THR A 141 14.33 6.38 11.08
C THR A 141 15.03 5.19 11.77
N SER A 142 15.16 4.03 11.11
CA SER A 142 15.90 2.88 11.63
C SER A 142 17.39 3.17 11.84
N LYS A 143 17.93 4.22 11.21
CA LYS A 143 19.30 4.71 11.42
C LYS A 143 19.49 5.40 12.78
N LEU A 144 18.39 5.77 13.47
CA LEU A 144 18.43 6.44 14.76
C LEU A 144 18.36 5.46 15.95
N PRO A 145 18.94 5.84 17.12
CA PRO A 145 18.71 5.15 18.38
C PRO A 145 17.22 5.05 18.75
N GLU A 146 16.83 3.95 19.44
CA GLU A 146 15.43 3.67 19.84
C GLU A 146 14.69 4.86 20.48
N PRO A 147 15.29 5.65 21.40
CA PRO A 147 14.58 6.77 22.03
C PRO A 147 14.10 7.83 21.03
N LEU A 148 14.86 8.07 19.96
CA LEU A 148 14.54 9.09 18.95
C LEU A 148 13.53 8.56 17.92
N ARG A 149 13.60 7.28 17.58
CA ARG A 149 12.63 6.61 16.69
C ARG A 149 11.19 6.68 17.22
N LYS A 150 11.01 6.67 18.55
CA LYS A 150 9.67 6.77 19.19
C LYS A 150 8.93 8.06 18.85
N ALA A 151 9.63 9.15 18.53
CA ALA A 151 8.98 10.39 18.12
C ALA A 151 8.33 10.25 16.73
N TYR A 152 9.06 9.68 15.77
CA TYR A 152 8.57 9.45 14.41
C TYR A 152 7.43 8.43 14.34
N ALA A 153 7.46 7.39 15.19
CA ALA A 153 6.40 6.38 15.27
C ALA A 153 5.04 6.95 15.72
N ARG A 154 5.01 8.12 16.38
CA ARG A 154 3.77 8.77 16.85
C ARG A 154 3.11 9.67 15.81
N ILE A 155 3.76 9.91 14.68
CA ILE A 155 3.23 10.79 13.64
C ILE A 155 1.97 10.13 13.02
N PRO A 156 0.80 10.78 13.02
CA PRO A 156 -0.39 10.25 12.36
C PRO A 156 -0.24 10.38 10.84
N LEU A 157 -0.36 9.26 10.12
CA LEU A 157 -0.16 9.20 8.65
C LEU A 157 -1.47 8.99 7.88
N ASP A 158 -2.56 8.73 8.59
CA ASP A 158 -3.84 8.26 8.04
C ASP A 158 -4.54 9.32 7.18
N ASN A 159 -4.32 10.61 7.49
CA ASN A 159 -4.94 11.74 6.79
C ASN A 159 -3.91 12.70 6.16
N CYS A 160 -2.66 12.25 5.99
CA CYS A 160 -1.63 13.07 5.36
C CYS A 160 -1.88 13.10 3.83
N LYS A 161 -1.69 14.27 3.19
CA LYS A 161 -1.69 14.36 1.72
C LYS A 161 -0.35 13.86 1.18
N ASP A 162 -0.31 13.44 -0.07
CA ASP A 162 0.91 12.85 -0.66
C ASP A 162 2.06 13.88 -0.73
N GLU A 163 1.75 15.14 -1.01
CA GLU A 163 2.74 16.22 -1.06
C GLU A 163 3.33 16.51 0.32
N GLU A 164 2.47 16.60 1.33
CA GLU A 164 2.84 16.83 2.73
C GLU A 164 3.69 15.68 3.27
N PHE A 165 3.28 14.44 2.98
CA PHE A 165 4.04 13.26 3.37
C PHE A 165 5.40 13.20 2.67
N SER A 166 5.47 13.53 1.38
CA SER A 166 6.72 13.54 0.62
C SER A 166 7.69 14.62 1.13
N SER A 167 7.20 15.82 1.44
CA SER A 167 8.01 16.88 2.05
C SER A 167 8.54 16.45 3.41
N MET A 168 7.65 15.95 4.28
CA MET A 168 8.01 15.48 5.61
C MET A 168 9.01 14.31 5.56
N LEU A 169 8.88 13.39 4.60
CA LEU A 169 9.81 12.28 4.43
C LEU A 169 11.19 12.79 3.98
N ALA A 170 11.25 13.77 3.08
CA ALA A 170 12.49 14.37 2.62
C ALA A 170 13.21 15.14 3.75
N GLU A 171 12.46 15.90 4.55
CA GLU A 171 12.95 16.58 5.75
C GLU A 171 13.45 15.58 6.78
N SER A 172 12.63 14.56 7.11
CA SER A 172 13.00 13.49 8.05
C SER A 172 14.24 12.73 7.58
N THR A 173 14.39 12.51 6.27
CA THR A 173 15.59 11.88 5.70
C THR A 173 16.82 12.74 5.95
N THR A 174 16.72 14.04 5.67
CA THR A 174 17.82 14.99 5.86
C THR A 174 18.21 15.09 7.34
N GLU A 175 17.22 15.19 8.24
CA GLU A 175 17.45 15.23 9.68
C GLU A 175 18.09 13.95 10.21
N VAL A 176 17.57 12.80 9.83
CA VAL A 176 18.09 11.51 10.28
C VAL A 176 19.50 11.28 9.78
N GLU A 177 19.81 11.65 8.54
CA GLU A 177 21.16 11.56 7.99
C GLU A 177 22.12 12.53 8.69
N GLY A 178 21.69 13.76 8.99
CA GLY A 178 22.45 14.71 9.78
C GLY A 178 22.75 14.21 11.20
N ILE A 179 21.74 13.67 11.89
CA ILE A 179 21.90 13.10 13.24
C ILE A 179 22.79 11.86 13.21
N ALA A 180 22.63 10.97 12.22
CA ALA A 180 23.46 9.79 12.07
C ALA A 180 24.93 10.16 11.80
N ALA A 181 25.17 11.17 10.95
CA ALA A 181 26.51 11.68 10.66
C ALA A 181 27.16 12.34 11.89
N ASP A 182 26.42 13.18 12.63
CA ASP A 182 26.90 13.80 13.87
C ASP A 182 27.16 12.75 14.97
N THR A 183 26.29 11.74 15.09
CA THR A 183 26.48 10.61 16.03
C THR A 183 27.72 9.79 15.68
N ALA A 184 27.97 9.55 14.39
CA ALA A 184 29.16 8.84 13.91
C ALA A 184 30.43 9.68 14.12
N ALA A 185 30.37 10.99 13.87
CA ALA A 185 31.48 11.92 14.06
C ALA A 185 31.84 12.12 15.55
N ARG A 186 30.84 12.06 16.44
CA ARG A 186 31.03 12.20 17.90
C ARG A 186 31.37 10.90 18.61
N GLY A 187 31.49 9.77 17.91
CA GLY A 187 31.92 8.50 18.49
C GLY A 187 31.08 8.05 19.70
N GLY A 188 29.77 7.83 19.51
CA GLY A 188 28.97 7.07 20.48
C GLY A 188 28.78 7.71 21.88
N VAL A 189 28.88 9.03 22.04
CA VAL A 189 28.56 9.70 23.31
C VAL A 189 27.04 9.89 23.45
N PHE A 190 26.30 8.78 23.54
CA PHE A 190 24.99 8.72 24.22
C PHE A 190 25.17 8.14 25.63
N GLY A 191 26.28 8.47 26.27
CA GLY A 191 26.45 8.34 27.71
C GLY A 191 25.69 9.46 28.41
N LYS A 192 24.87 9.10 29.39
CA LYS A 192 24.31 9.97 30.43
C LYS A 192 25.38 11.00 30.83
N PRO A 193 25.07 12.29 31.10
CA PRO A 193 26.06 13.14 31.74
C PRO A 193 26.39 12.47 33.08
N THR A 194 27.53 11.80 33.14
CA THR A 194 28.09 11.35 34.39
C THR A 194 28.43 12.65 35.11
N ALA A 195 27.57 13.05 36.04
CA ALA A 195 27.95 14.02 37.04
C ALA A 195 29.18 13.44 37.73
N ALA A 196 30.36 13.89 37.29
CA ALA A 196 31.64 13.52 37.85
C ALA A 196 31.74 14.20 39.21
N THR A 197 31.14 13.59 40.23
CA THR A 197 31.78 13.58 41.54
C THR A 197 33.02 12.69 41.42
N GLY A 198 34.15 13.34 41.14
CA GLY A 198 35.49 12.87 41.47
C GLY A 198 36.05 11.72 40.62
N ALA A 199 36.79 12.06 39.56
CA ALA A 199 38.14 11.56 39.28
C ALA A 199 38.51 11.91 37.83
N ALA A 200 39.48 12.80 37.70
CA ALA A 200 40.08 13.19 36.43
C ALA A 200 40.74 11.98 35.73
N LYS A 201 40.52 11.87 34.41
CA LYS A 201 41.48 11.20 33.52
C LYS A 201 41.87 12.19 32.42
N THR A 202 43.10 12.63 32.59
CA THR A 202 44.04 13.31 31.71
C THR A 202 44.02 12.83 30.26
N ASP A 203 43.57 13.69 29.35
CA ASP A 203 44.23 13.82 28.05
C ASP A 203 45.28 14.92 28.21
N GLU A 204 46.54 14.60 27.93
CA GLU A 204 47.66 15.54 28.05
C GLU A 204 47.41 16.77 27.16
N LEU A 205 47.46 17.96 27.77
CA LEU A 205 47.30 19.23 27.05
C LEU A 205 48.37 19.37 25.98
N THR A 206 47.98 19.80 24.78
CA THR A 206 48.94 20.05 23.71
C THR A 206 49.91 21.15 24.14
N LYS A 207 51.14 21.12 23.61
CA LYS A 207 52.20 22.08 23.99
C LYS A 207 51.79 23.54 23.81
N GLU A 208 50.91 23.81 22.84
CA GLU A 208 50.32 25.12 22.57
C GLU A 208 49.28 25.54 23.62
N GLN A 209 48.55 24.59 24.21
CA GLN A 209 47.61 24.85 25.31
C GLN A 209 48.35 25.12 26.63
N LEU A 210 49.50 24.46 26.87
CA LEU A 210 50.33 24.71 28.04
C LEU A 210 50.96 26.12 28.04
N ASP A 211 51.46 26.58 26.89
CA ASP A 211 52.01 27.94 26.77
C ASP A 211 50.93 29.03 26.92
N ALA A 212 49.70 28.77 26.45
CA ALA A 212 48.57 29.68 26.64
C ALA A 212 48.10 29.77 28.11
N ILE A 213 48.26 28.69 28.88
CA ILE A 213 47.95 28.67 30.32
C ILE A 213 49.06 29.36 31.12
N ALA A 214 50.33 29.11 30.80
CA ALA A 214 51.48 29.72 31.48
C ALA A 214 51.49 31.26 31.37
N HIS A 215 50.91 31.82 30.31
CA HIS A 215 50.81 33.26 30.12
C HIS A 215 49.58 33.91 30.78
N ARG A 216 48.66 33.15 31.39
CA ARG A 216 47.40 33.69 31.94
C ARG A 216 47.31 33.71 33.47
N GLU A 217 48.15 32.99 34.21
CA GLU A 217 48.13 33.05 35.68
C GLU A 217 49.09 34.12 36.21
N GLY A 218 48.55 35.34 36.25
CA GLY A 218 49.08 36.42 37.08
C GLY A 218 49.12 36.01 38.55
N VAL A 219 50.29 36.19 39.15
CA VAL A 219 50.60 36.00 40.56
C VAL A 219 49.51 36.59 41.48
N PRO A 220 48.82 35.79 42.33
CA PRO A 220 48.03 36.36 43.41
C PRO A 220 48.97 36.78 44.55
N GLY A 221 48.85 38.05 44.94
CA GLY A 221 49.57 38.63 46.07
C GLY A 221 49.27 37.90 47.38
N LYS A 222 50.25 37.91 48.29
CA LYS A 222 50.07 37.46 49.67
C LYS A 222 48.89 38.21 50.30
N ASP A 223 48.09 37.45 51.05
CA ASP A 223 46.98 37.90 51.89
C ASP A 223 45.64 38.13 51.19
N GLY A 224 44.80 37.09 51.23
CA GLY A 224 43.36 37.21 51.03
C GLY A 224 42.78 36.09 50.18
N GLN A 225 42.28 35.03 50.81
CA GLN A 225 41.19 34.26 50.20
C GLN A 225 40.03 35.22 49.93
N PRO A 226 39.38 35.12 48.76
CA PRO A 226 38.08 34.43 48.78
C PRO A 226 37.67 33.68 47.49
N PHE A 227 36.75 32.74 47.74
CA PHE A 227 35.63 32.20 46.95
C PHE A 227 35.88 31.69 45.53
#